data_AF-A0ABD6ET22-F1
#
_entry.id   AF-A0ABD6ET22-F1
#
_cell.length_a   1.000
_cell.length_b   1.000
_cell.length_c   1.000
_cell.angle_alpha   90.00
_cell.angle_beta   90.00
_cell.angle_gamma   90.00
#
_symmetry.space_group_name_H-M   'P 1'
#
loop_
_entity.id
_entity.type
_entity.pdbx_description
1 polymer ?
#
loop_
_entity_poly.entity_id
_entity_poly.type
_entity_poly.pdbx_seq_one_letter_code
_entity_poly.pdbx_strand_id
1 'polypeptide(L)'
;MGSTLDSLIHQSFFRWGRFVYRHRMIMALSPIVLTLFLSAGFIYLEQQTTKDPEYFFSPFNAPWRRERAILAEHWPLNERSFWPGKSYDYEGYIDIIAAGKMNEEKGRPNMLSLRYLDELERINQYIIHNLTVPVEYKEKLYQIGFTDLCMSYDRKCYLNDHITMLMPKNRWGDFKGDVAEFANDIIFTEVKITYPIGWRGTEPIYFGAFIGGPHLVDEDGHFDYARAIRLTFNTREENVGNVSHIWRREVARYLSDKENPPSGIVGAFDRM
;
A
#
# COMPACT_ATOMS: atom_id res chain seq x y z
N MET A 1 -59.57 -5.61 -28.98
CA MET A 1 -58.16 -5.89 -29.34
C MET A 1 -57.49 -6.93 -28.44
N GLY A 2 -57.93 -7.15 -27.19
CA GLY A 2 -57.40 -8.23 -26.34
C GLY A 2 -57.78 -9.66 -26.78
N SER A 3 -59.05 -9.90 -27.14
CA SER A 3 -59.54 -11.24 -27.52
C SER A 3 -58.91 -11.83 -28.78
N THR A 4 -58.52 -10.97 -29.73
CA THR A 4 -57.83 -11.37 -30.96
C THR A 4 -56.36 -11.71 -30.71
N LEU A 5 -55.69 -11.01 -29.79
CA LEU A 5 -54.32 -11.31 -29.40
C LEU A 5 -54.25 -12.66 -28.65
N ASP A 6 -55.15 -12.87 -27.69
CA ASP A 6 -55.19 -14.10 -26.89
C ASP A 6 -55.43 -15.33 -27.76
N SER A 7 -56.36 -15.25 -28.71
CA SER A 7 -56.62 -16.34 -29.65
C SER A 7 -55.43 -16.64 -30.58
N LEU A 8 -54.70 -15.62 -31.03
CA LEU A 8 -53.46 -15.80 -31.81
C LEU A 8 -52.34 -16.45 -30.98
N ILE A 9 -52.18 -16.03 -29.72
CA ILE A 9 -51.21 -16.60 -28.79
C ILE A 9 -51.55 -18.07 -28.52
N HIS A 10 -52.81 -18.39 -28.19
CA HIS A 10 -53.26 -19.76 -27.98
C HIS A 10 -53.05 -20.63 -29.22
N GLN A 11 -53.39 -20.15 -30.41
CA GLN A 11 -53.14 -20.89 -31.65
C GLN A 11 -51.64 -21.09 -31.91
N SER A 12 -50.80 -20.10 -31.60
CA SER A 12 -49.35 -20.18 -31.78
C SER A 12 -48.71 -21.18 -30.82
N PHE A 13 -49.07 -21.14 -29.53
CA PHE A 13 -48.60 -22.12 -28.55
C PHE A 13 -49.14 -23.52 -28.82
N PHE A 14 -50.39 -23.66 -29.30
CA PHE A 14 -50.94 -24.95 -29.68
C PHE A 14 -50.18 -25.56 -30.87
N ARG A 15 -49.88 -24.76 -31.90
CA ARG A 15 -49.06 -25.17 -33.05
C ARG A 15 -47.63 -25.51 -32.63
N TRP A 16 -47.02 -24.69 -31.77
CA TRP A 16 -45.70 -24.92 -31.20
C TRP A 16 -45.66 -26.21 -30.35
N GLY A 17 -46.64 -26.43 -29.49
CA GLY A 17 -46.76 -27.62 -28.66
C GLY A 17 -46.89 -28.89 -29.51
N ARG A 18 -47.69 -28.85 -30.59
CA ARG A 18 -47.78 -29.95 -31.55
C ARG A 18 -46.44 -30.21 -32.27
N PHE A 19 -45.68 -29.16 -32.59
CA PHE A 19 -44.34 -29.26 -33.17
C PHE A 19 -43.33 -29.88 -32.19
N VAL A 20 -43.31 -29.42 -30.93
CA VAL A 20 -42.45 -29.94 -29.87
C VAL A 20 -42.76 -31.42 -29.59
N TYR A 21 -44.04 -31.79 -29.53
CA TYR A 21 -44.45 -33.18 -29.34
C TYR A 21 -43.95 -34.09 -30.48
N ARG A 22 -44.03 -33.62 -31.73
CA ARG A 22 -43.55 -34.35 -32.91
C ARG A 22 -42.02 -34.55 -32.89
N HIS A 23 -41.27 -33.59 -32.37
CA HIS A 23 -39.80 -33.61 -32.30
C HIS A 23 -39.26 -33.69 -30.86
N ARG A 24 -39.94 -34.44 -29.99
CA ARG A 24 -39.70 -34.47 -28.54
C ARG A 24 -38.23 -34.66 -28.11
N MET A 25 -37.49 -35.53 -28.80
CA MET A 25 -36.10 -35.84 -28.45
C MET A 25 -35.15 -34.70 -28.81
N ILE A 26 -35.33 -34.11 -29.99
CA ILE A 26 -34.51 -32.99 -30.46
C ILE A 26 -34.75 -31.78 -29.57
N MET A 27 -36.00 -31.49 -29.22
CA MET A 27 -36.38 -30.38 -28.36
C MET A 27 -35.97 -30.58 -26.89
N ALA A 28 -35.80 -31.83 -26.43
CA ALA A 28 -35.28 -32.13 -25.10
C ALA A 28 -33.74 -32.02 -25.04
N LEU A 29 -33.04 -32.43 -26.10
CA LEU A 29 -31.57 -32.37 -26.17
C LEU A 29 -31.04 -30.98 -26.55
N SER A 30 -31.78 -30.21 -27.35
CA SER A 30 -31.35 -28.88 -27.81
C SER A 30 -31.01 -27.90 -26.69
N PRO A 31 -31.78 -27.75 -25.59
CA PRO A 31 -31.38 -26.87 -24.51
C PRO A 31 -30.11 -27.37 -23.80
N ILE A 32 -29.89 -28.68 -23.71
CA ILE A 32 -28.69 -29.27 -23.09
C ILE A 32 -27.44 -29.00 -23.95
N VAL A 33 -27.55 -29.18 -25.26
CA VAL A 33 -26.44 -28.87 -26.19
C VAL A 33 -26.18 -27.37 -26.20
N LEU A 34 -27.23 -26.54 -26.17
CA LEU A 34 -27.10 -25.09 -26.12
C LEU A 34 -26.46 -24.62 -24.80
N THR A 35 -26.83 -25.20 -23.66
CA THR A 35 -26.20 -24.84 -22.38
C THR A 35 -24.75 -25.26 -22.33
N LEU A 36 -24.38 -26.43 -22.88
CA LEU A 36 -22.98 -26.86 -23.00
C LEU A 36 -22.17 -25.94 -23.93
N PHE A 37 -22.78 -25.50 -25.04
CA PHE A 37 -22.14 -24.55 -25.94
C PHE A 37 -21.93 -23.19 -25.28
N LEU A 38 -22.94 -22.68 -24.57
CA LEU A 38 -22.85 -21.40 -23.86
C LEU A 38 -21.91 -21.48 -22.64
N SER A 39 -21.85 -22.64 -21.95
CA SER A 39 -20.97 -22.82 -20.80
C SER A 39 -19.49 -22.88 -21.18
N ALA A 40 -19.15 -23.23 -22.43
CA ALA A 40 -17.78 -23.12 -22.94
C ALA A 40 -17.23 -21.70 -22.84
N GLY A 41 -18.09 -20.67 -22.82
CA GLY A 41 -17.69 -19.28 -22.59
C GLY A 41 -17.05 -19.03 -21.22
N PHE A 42 -17.39 -19.84 -20.20
CA PHE A 42 -16.80 -19.69 -18.86
C PHE A 42 -15.31 -20.01 -18.81
N ILE A 43 -14.76 -20.69 -19.82
CA ILE A 43 -13.31 -20.93 -19.96
C ILE A 43 -12.54 -19.60 -20.03
N TYR A 44 -13.14 -18.56 -20.60
CA TYR A 44 -12.50 -17.24 -20.77
C TYR A 44 -12.76 -16.27 -19.61
N LEU A 45 -13.51 -16.69 -18.58
CA LEU A 45 -13.92 -15.79 -17.51
C LEU A 45 -12.73 -15.18 -16.76
N GLU A 46 -11.74 -15.99 -16.41
CA GLU A 46 -10.57 -15.52 -15.66
C GLU A 46 -9.72 -14.52 -16.46
N GLN A 47 -9.60 -14.74 -17.77
CA GLN A 47 -8.86 -13.84 -18.67
C GLN A 47 -9.56 -12.49 -18.85
N GLN A 48 -10.89 -12.46 -18.75
CA GLN A 48 -11.70 -11.24 -18.88
C GLN A 48 -11.98 -10.57 -17.53
N THR A 49 -11.59 -11.19 -16.42
CA THR A 49 -11.80 -10.62 -15.09
C THR A 49 -10.74 -9.56 -14.81
N THR A 50 -11.09 -8.29 -15.04
CA THR A 50 -10.33 -7.17 -14.48
C THR A 50 -10.51 -7.15 -12.96
N LYS A 51 -9.44 -6.87 -12.21
CA LYS A 51 -9.45 -6.75 -10.74
C LYS A 51 -9.10 -5.34 -10.28
N ASP A 52 -9.25 -4.37 -11.17
CA ASP A 52 -8.96 -2.98 -10.88
C ASP A 52 -10.19 -2.29 -10.26
N PRO A 53 -10.15 -1.89 -8.97
CA PRO A 53 -11.26 -1.20 -8.34
C PRO A 53 -11.57 0.14 -9.02
N GLU A 54 -10.58 0.82 -9.59
CA GLU A 54 -10.78 2.08 -10.29
C GLU A 54 -11.73 1.89 -11.48
N TYR A 55 -11.55 0.81 -12.23
CA TYR A 55 -12.43 0.42 -13.34
C TYR A 55 -13.88 0.17 -12.90
N PHE A 56 -14.11 -0.52 -11.78
CA PHE A 56 -15.48 -0.85 -11.33
C PHE A 56 -16.21 0.28 -10.61
N PHE A 57 -15.50 1.06 -9.80
CA PHE A 57 -16.11 2.05 -8.90
C PHE A 57 -16.16 3.46 -9.48
N SER A 58 -15.59 3.69 -10.67
CA SER A 58 -15.64 5.01 -11.31
C SER A 58 -16.07 4.93 -12.78
N PRO A 59 -16.91 5.87 -13.24
CA PRO A 59 -17.36 5.86 -14.63
C PRO A 59 -16.18 6.18 -15.56
N PHE A 60 -16.17 5.54 -16.73
CA PHE A 60 -15.10 5.68 -17.72
C PHE A 60 -14.88 7.15 -18.16
N ASN A 61 -15.94 7.95 -18.21
CA ASN A 61 -15.92 9.35 -18.64
C ASN A 61 -15.82 10.36 -17.48
N ALA A 62 -15.38 9.93 -16.29
CA ALA A 62 -15.24 10.82 -15.15
C ALA A 62 -14.26 11.99 -15.45
N PRO A 63 -14.57 13.24 -15.06
CA PRO A 63 -13.69 14.39 -15.29
C PRO A 63 -12.28 14.20 -14.73
N TRP A 64 -12.17 13.65 -13.52
CA TRP A 64 -10.88 13.43 -12.86
C TRP A 64 -9.97 12.45 -13.61
N ARG A 65 -10.52 11.52 -14.41
CA ARG A 65 -9.71 10.60 -15.24
C ARG A 65 -8.99 11.36 -16.36
N ARG A 66 -9.63 12.38 -16.94
CA ARG A 66 -8.99 13.25 -17.93
C ARG A 66 -7.91 14.11 -17.28
N GLU A 67 -8.20 14.67 -16.11
CA GLU A 67 -7.21 15.45 -15.35
C GLU A 67 -6.00 14.59 -14.96
N ARG A 68 -6.23 13.37 -14.45
CA ARG A 68 -5.15 12.41 -14.15
C ARG A 68 -4.34 12.07 -15.40
N ALA A 69 -4.97 11.85 -16.55
CA ALA A 69 -4.26 11.59 -17.81
C ALA A 69 -3.37 12.76 -18.22
N ILE A 70 -3.87 14.00 -18.12
CA ILE A 70 -3.09 15.22 -18.40
C ILE A 70 -1.93 15.37 -17.41
N LEU A 71 -2.17 15.10 -16.11
CA LEU A 71 -1.12 15.14 -15.09
C LEU A 71 -0.05 14.07 -15.33
N ALA A 72 -0.44 12.85 -15.68
CA ALA A 72 0.49 11.75 -15.98
C ALA A 72 1.31 12.03 -17.25
N GLU A 73 0.73 12.71 -18.24
CA GLU A 73 1.43 13.11 -19.46
C GLU A 73 2.47 14.22 -19.21
N HIS A 74 2.12 15.25 -18.44
CA HIS A 74 3.00 16.40 -18.20
C HIS A 74 3.97 16.22 -17.02
N TRP A 75 3.58 15.46 -16.00
CA TRP A 75 4.37 15.16 -14.80
C TRP A 75 4.41 13.65 -14.55
N PRO A 76 5.02 12.87 -15.45
CA PRO A 76 5.13 11.44 -15.26
C PRO A 76 5.95 11.12 -14.01
N LEU A 77 5.54 10.07 -13.30
CA LEU A 77 6.27 9.56 -12.16
C LEU A 77 7.60 8.95 -12.64
N ASN A 78 8.72 9.62 -12.36
CA ASN A 78 10.03 9.07 -12.67
C ASN A 78 10.60 8.31 -11.45
N GLU A 79 10.64 6.99 -11.56
CA GLU A 79 11.12 6.08 -10.51
C GLU A 79 12.57 6.32 -10.07
N ARG A 80 13.41 6.95 -10.90
CA ARG A 80 14.84 7.23 -10.62
C ARG A 80 15.12 8.66 -10.17
N SER A 81 14.15 9.55 -10.35
CA SER A 81 14.18 10.93 -9.87
C SER A 81 12.92 11.23 -9.08
N PHE A 82 12.57 10.30 -8.20
CA PHE A 82 11.38 10.37 -7.37
C PHE A 82 11.56 11.41 -6.25
N TRP A 83 10.50 12.06 -5.82
CA TRP A 83 10.52 12.92 -4.63
C TRP A 83 9.21 12.77 -3.86
N PRO A 84 9.25 12.36 -2.58
CA PRO A 84 8.05 12.25 -1.74
C PRO A 84 7.30 13.59 -1.70
N GLY A 85 6.02 13.57 -2.08
CA GLY A 85 5.16 14.77 -2.12
C GLY A 85 5.07 15.49 -3.47
N LYS A 86 5.81 15.03 -4.50
CA LYS A 86 5.61 15.45 -5.90
C LYS A 86 4.80 14.45 -6.74
N SER A 87 4.38 13.34 -6.13
CA SER A 87 3.62 12.28 -6.79
C SER A 87 2.12 12.51 -6.67
N TYR A 88 1.43 12.37 -7.79
CA TYR A 88 -0.05 12.36 -7.85
C TYR A 88 -0.61 10.93 -7.84
N ASP A 89 0.26 9.94 -8.03
CA ASP A 89 -0.06 8.52 -8.01
C ASP A 89 0.47 7.87 -6.73
N TYR A 90 -0.33 6.93 -6.20
CA TYR A 90 -0.02 6.13 -5.03
C TYR A 90 0.29 4.66 -5.39
N GLU A 91 0.47 4.36 -6.68
CA GLU A 91 0.98 3.07 -7.12
C GLU A 91 2.36 2.76 -6.54
N GLY A 92 2.50 1.56 -5.96
CA GLY A 92 3.75 1.11 -5.34
C GLY A 92 4.03 1.63 -3.92
N TYR A 93 3.11 2.37 -3.30
CA TYR A 93 3.26 2.86 -1.93
C TYR A 93 2.83 1.81 -0.90
N ILE A 94 3.61 1.68 0.18
CA ILE A 94 3.20 1.01 1.41
C ILE A 94 3.37 1.98 2.56
N ASP A 95 2.26 2.27 3.23
CA ASP A 95 2.27 3.00 4.49
C ASP A 95 1.97 2.04 5.65
N ILE A 96 2.88 2.02 6.62
CA ILE A 96 2.72 1.28 7.88
C ILE A 96 2.49 2.29 8.98
N ILE A 97 1.32 2.25 9.63
CA ILE A 97 1.01 3.12 10.76
C ILE A 97 1.25 2.35 12.05
N ALA A 98 2.33 2.67 12.75
CA ALA A 98 2.66 2.09 14.05
C ALA A 98 2.01 2.90 15.17
N ALA A 99 1.24 2.24 16.02
CA ALA A 99 0.62 2.84 17.19
C ALA A 99 0.70 1.86 18.37
N GLY A 100 0.84 2.39 19.58
CA GLY A 100 0.80 1.58 20.79
C GLY A 100 -0.57 0.95 21.02
N LYS A 101 -0.58 -0.26 21.61
CA LYS A 101 -1.80 -0.97 21.99
C LYS A 101 -2.62 -0.07 22.93
N MET A 102 -3.92 0.07 22.64
CA MET A 102 -4.83 0.84 23.48
C MET A 102 -4.96 0.14 24.83
N ASN A 103 -4.74 0.89 25.91
CA ASN A 103 -5.10 0.47 27.26
C ASN A 103 -6.41 1.16 27.64
N GLU A 104 -7.37 0.42 28.20
CA GLU A 104 -8.69 0.95 28.57
C GLU A 104 -8.59 2.07 29.62
N GLU A 105 -7.61 1.99 30.54
CA GLU A 105 -7.45 2.96 31.62
C GLU A 105 -6.56 4.16 31.24
N LYS A 106 -5.49 3.90 30.48
CA LYS A 106 -4.42 4.88 30.21
C LYS A 106 -4.41 5.43 28.79
N GLY A 107 -5.31 4.94 27.93
CA GLY A 107 -5.34 5.29 26.51
C GLY A 107 -4.16 4.71 25.73
N ARG A 108 -3.82 5.33 24.60
CA ARG A 108 -2.66 4.93 23.78
C ARG A 108 -1.37 5.52 24.35
N PRO A 109 -0.30 4.72 24.49
CA PRO A 109 0.97 5.21 24.99
C PRO A 109 1.62 6.16 23.97
N ASN A 110 2.57 6.96 24.46
CA ASN A 110 3.33 7.88 23.64
C ASN A 110 4.34 7.12 22.76
N MET A 111 4.20 7.23 21.43
CA MET A 111 5.10 6.61 20.47
C MET A 111 6.50 7.25 20.42
N LEU A 112 6.69 8.45 20.99
CA LEU A 112 7.99 9.11 21.09
C LEU A 112 8.87 8.57 22.22
N SER A 113 8.34 7.67 23.06
CA SER A 113 9.17 7.02 24.07
C SER A 113 10.22 6.13 23.41
N LEU A 114 11.45 6.20 23.91
CA LEU A 114 12.61 5.47 23.41
C LEU A 114 12.34 3.99 23.15
N ARG A 115 11.60 3.32 24.04
CA ARG A 115 11.26 1.90 23.89
C ARG A 115 10.47 1.63 22.60
N TYR A 116 9.54 2.50 22.23
CA TYR A 116 8.74 2.33 21.01
C TYR A 116 9.51 2.76 19.75
N LEU A 117 10.31 3.82 19.84
CA LEU A 117 11.17 4.26 18.74
C LEU A 117 12.21 3.20 18.38
N ASP A 118 12.87 2.59 19.37
CA ASP A 118 13.86 1.53 19.16
C ASP A 118 13.24 0.29 18.48
N GLU A 119 12.03 -0.09 18.92
CA GLU A 119 11.32 -1.21 18.30
C GLU A 119 10.80 -0.90 16.90
N LEU A 120 10.35 0.34 16.67
CA LEU A 120 9.93 0.80 15.35
C LEU A 120 11.12 0.82 14.38
N GLU A 121 12.27 1.29 14.85
CA GLU A 121 13.51 1.29 14.07
C GLU A 121 13.98 -0.14 13.77
N ARG A 122 13.93 -1.05 14.75
CA ARG A 122 14.25 -2.46 14.52
C ARG A 122 13.39 -3.09 13.43
N ILE A 123 12.07 -2.82 13.45
CA ILE A 123 11.14 -3.30 12.42
C ILE A 123 11.45 -2.66 11.06
N ASN A 124 11.69 -1.34 11.03
CA ASN A 124 12.07 -0.61 9.83
C ASN A 124 13.34 -1.20 9.18
N GLN A 125 14.40 -1.41 9.96
CA GLN A 125 15.66 -1.99 9.49
C GLN A 125 15.48 -3.43 8.98
N TYR A 126 14.66 -4.24 9.65
CA TYR A 126 14.35 -5.59 9.18
C TYR A 126 13.64 -5.58 7.82
N ILE A 127 12.65 -4.71 7.62
CA ILE A 127 11.93 -4.59 6.34
C ILE A 127 12.87 -4.13 5.22
N ILE A 128 13.79 -3.21 5.51
CA ILE A 128 14.74 -2.68 4.51
C ILE A 128 15.77 -3.74 4.10
N HIS A 129 16.39 -4.43 5.06
CA HIS A 129 17.60 -5.21 4.83
C HIS A 129 17.41 -6.74 4.84
N ASN A 130 16.43 -7.24 5.59
CA ASN A 130 16.29 -8.68 5.83
C ASN A 130 15.08 -9.28 5.10
N LEU A 131 14.04 -8.48 4.83
CA LEU A 131 12.85 -8.95 4.14
C LEU A 131 13.10 -9.02 2.62
N THR A 132 13.37 -10.24 2.14
CA THR A 132 13.61 -10.52 0.72
C THR A 132 12.59 -11.48 0.15
N VAL A 133 12.33 -11.37 -1.15
CA VAL A 133 11.49 -12.32 -1.89
C VAL A 133 12.30 -13.04 -2.97
N PRO A 134 12.11 -14.36 -3.15
CA PRO A 134 12.77 -15.11 -4.21
C PRO A 134 12.12 -14.78 -5.56
N VAL A 135 12.94 -14.43 -6.55
CA VAL A 135 12.52 -14.20 -7.93
C VAL A 135 13.40 -15.00 -8.87
N GLU A 136 12.75 -15.74 -9.77
CA GLU A 136 13.43 -16.48 -10.81
C GLU A 136 13.64 -15.61 -12.05
N TYR A 137 14.89 -15.44 -12.46
CA TYR A 137 15.25 -14.72 -13.67
C TYR A 137 16.38 -15.46 -14.40
N LYS A 138 16.14 -15.87 -15.66
CA LYS A 138 17.10 -16.64 -16.47
C LYS A 138 17.61 -17.89 -15.76
N GLU A 139 16.70 -18.73 -15.25
CA GLU A 139 16.98 -20.00 -14.56
C GLU A 139 17.86 -19.85 -13.29
N LYS A 140 17.95 -18.63 -12.75
CA LYS A 140 18.63 -18.33 -11.49
C LYS A 140 17.66 -17.68 -10.51
N LEU A 141 17.75 -18.10 -9.27
CA LEU A 141 16.95 -17.55 -8.17
C LEU A 141 17.72 -16.41 -7.51
N TYR A 142 17.13 -15.23 -7.51
CA TYR A 142 17.65 -14.03 -6.84
C TYR A 142 16.79 -13.71 -5.63
N GLN A 143 17.42 -13.25 -4.56
CA GLN A 143 16.73 -12.68 -3.41
C GLN A 143 16.69 -11.17 -3.62
N ILE A 144 15.48 -10.63 -3.75
CA ILE A 144 15.26 -9.21 -4.01
C ILE A 144 14.71 -8.56 -2.75
N GLY A 145 15.38 -7.51 -2.28
CA GLY A 145 14.98 -6.73 -1.11
C GLY A 145 14.38 -5.37 -1.46
N PHE A 146 14.07 -4.58 -0.43
CA PHE A 146 13.52 -3.24 -0.62
C PHE A 146 14.48 -2.32 -1.41
N THR A 147 15.78 -2.38 -1.12
CA THR A 147 16.79 -1.52 -1.74
C THR A 147 16.91 -1.71 -3.25
N ASP A 148 16.56 -2.89 -3.76
CA ASP A 148 16.56 -3.20 -5.18
C ASP A 148 15.31 -2.65 -5.89
N LEU A 149 14.20 -2.60 -5.15
CA LEU A 149 12.87 -2.23 -5.63
C LEU A 149 12.50 -0.77 -5.39
N CYS A 150 13.22 -0.06 -4.51
CA CYS A 150 12.82 1.27 -4.07
C CYS A 150 12.79 2.28 -5.22
N MET A 151 11.83 3.22 -5.19
CA MET A 151 11.96 4.45 -5.95
C MET A 151 13.12 5.27 -5.38
N SER A 152 13.90 5.88 -6.26
CA SER A 152 15.15 6.55 -5.87
C SER A 152 15.24 7.97 -6.40
N TYR A 153 16.06 8.77 -5.74
CA TYR A 153 16.54 10.06 -6.24
C TYR A 153 18.05 10.03 -6.20
N ASP A 154 18.70 10.31 -7.32
CA ASP A 154 20.15 10.24 -7.45
C ASP A 154 20.74 8.91 -6.92
N ARG A 155 20.08 7.80 -7.27
CA ARG A 155 20.41 6.42 -6.84
C ARG A 155 20.28 6.14 -5.34
N LYS A 156 19.74 7.06 -4.55
CA LYS A 156 19.44 6.85 -3.13
C LYS A 156 17.95 6.56 -2.94
N CYS A 157 17.63 5.50 -2.19
CA CYS A 157 16.25 5.23 -1.75
C CYS A 157 15.79 6.30 -0.76
N TYR A 158 14.51 6.66 -0.78
CA TYR A 158 13.90 7.35 0.36
C TYR A 158 13.61 6.34 1.45
N LEU A 159 14.23 6.57 2.60
CA LEU A 159 14.06 5.77 3.81
C LEU A 159 13.27 6.57 4.86
N ASN A 160 12.91 5.91 5.95
CA ASN A 160 12.20 6.50 7.08
C ASN A 160 13.14 7.31 8.01
N ASP A 161 13.86 8.27 7.45
CA ASP A 161 14.85 9.10 8.15
C ASP A 161 14.24 9.88 9.32
N HIS A 162 12.93 10.14 9.28
CA HIS A 162 12.20 10.79 10.36
C HIS A 162 12.22 9.99 11.67
N ILE A 163 12.39 8.66 11.64
CA ILE A 163 12.56 7.87 12.87
C ILE A 163 13.83 8.28 13.60
N THR A 164 14.93 8.44 12.85
CA THR A 164 16.22 8.91 13.41
C THR A 164 16.07 10.29 14.00
N MET A 165 15.38 11.21 13.33
CA MET A 165 15.13 12.55 13.87
C MET A 165 14.31 12.53 15.17
N LEU A 166 13.35 11.60 15.33
CA LEU A 166 12.56 11.50 16.55
C LEU A 166 13.34 10.87 17.71
N MET A 167 14.45 10.19 17.45
CA MET A 167 15.32 9.69 18.51
C MET A 167 16.08 10.83 19.20
N PRO A 168 16.49 10.67 20.47
CA PRO A 168 17.34 11.64 21.15
C PRO A 168 18.66 11.84 20.41
N LYS A 169 19.13 13.10 20.39
CA LYS A 169 20.32 13.55 19.62
C LYS A 169 21.60 12.75 19.91
N ASN A 170 21.73 12.21 21.13
CA ASN A 170 22.87 11.37 21.51
C ASN A 170 22.94 10.03 20.75
N ARG A 171 21.89 9.64 20.01
CA ARG A 171 21.84 8.42 19.20
C ARG A 171 22.01 8.66 17.70
N TRP A 172 22.19 9.91 17.26
CA TRP A 172 22.32 10.23 15.83
C TRP A 172 23.68 9.84 15.23
N GLY A 173 24.57 9.22 16.02
CA GLY A 173 25.80 8.61 15.57
C GLY A 173 26.88 8.58 16.66
N ASP A 174 27.79 7.60 16.59
CA ASP A 174 28.97 7.52 17.46
C ASP A 174 30.15 8.30 16.85
N PHE A 175 30.03 9.63 16.81
CA PHE A 175 31.12 10.48 16.36
C PHE A 175 32.22 10.54 17.44
N LYS A 176 33.50 10.43 17.04
CA LYS A 176 34.66 10.49 17.95
C LYS A 176 35.65 11.58 17.51
N GLY A 177 36.33 12.17 18.48
CA GLY A 177 37.33 13.22 18.26
C GLY A 177 36.71 14.54 17.76
N ASP A 178 37.47 15.32 17.01
CA ASP A 178 37.08 16.65 16.51
C ASP A 178 35.82 16.62 15.62
N VAL A 179 35.54 15.46 15.00
CA VAL A 179 34.32 15.21 14.21
C VAL A 179 33.06 15.21 15.08
N ALA A 180 33.17 14.82 16.35
CA ALA A 180 32.05 14.79 17.28
C ALA A 180 31.60 16.20 17.69
N GLU A 181 32.54 17.11 17.87
CA GLU A 181 32.22 18.50 18.21
C GLU A 181 31.51 19.18 17.05
N PHE A 182 32.06 19.04 15.83
CA PHE A 182 31.45 19.57 14.61
C PHE A 182 30.08 18.95 14.32
N ALA A 183 29.93 17.63 14.48
CA ALA A 183 28.64 16.96 14.30
C ALA A 183 27.60 17.42 15.33
N ASN A 184 27.98 17.58 16.60
CA ASN A 184 27.08 18.09 17.63
C ASN A 184 26.63 19.52 17.31
N ASP A 185 27.55 20.40 16.92
CA ASP A 185 27.21 21.79 16.56
C ASP A 185 26.16 21.84 15.43
N ILE A 186 26.35 21.07 14.36
CA ILE A 186 25.36 20.94 13.27
C ILE A 186 24.03 20.40 13.80
N ILE A 187 24.05 19.34 14.60
CA ILE A 187 22.83 18.72 15.14
C ILE A 187 22.04 19.68 16.05
N PHE A 188 22.72 20.54 16.80
CA PHE A 188 22.07 21.51 17.69
C PHE A 188 21.59 22.77 16.97
N THR A 189 22.29 23.21 15.92
CA THR A 189 21.97 24.45 15.19
C THR A 189 21.05 24.24 13.99
N GLU A 190 21.27 23.17 13.21
CA GLU A 190 20.62 22.95 11.92
C GLU A 190 19.41 22.02 11.99
N VAL A 191 19.29 21.20 13.03
CA VAL A 191 18.16 20.27 13.16
C VAL A 191 17.10 20.82 14.10
N LYS A 192 16.00 21.26 13.51
CA LYS A 192 14.83 21.81 14.21
C LYS A 192 13.64 20.89 14.00
N ILE A 193 13.10 20.37 15.10
CA ILE A 193 11.97 19.43 15.08
C ILE A 193 10.74 20.16 15.59
N THR A 194 9.92 20.63 14.67
CA THR A 194 8.62 21.24 14.97
C THR A 194 7.55 20.61 14.08
N TYR A 195 6.30 20.68 14.52
CA TYR A 195 5.15 20.23 13.77
C TYR A 195 4.49 21.43 13.07
N PRO A 196 4.09 21.30 11.78
CA PRO A 196 4.10 20.10 10.96
C PRO A 196 5.37 19.91 10.11
N ILE A 197 6.34 20.84 10.15
CA ILE A 197 7.55 20.81 9.33
C ILE A 197 8.79 20.82 10.22
N GLY A 198 9.58 19.77 10.15
CA GLY A 198 10.95 19.76 10.68
C GLY A 198 11.97 20.10 9.62
N TRP A 199 13.15 20.54 10.06
CA TRP A 199 14.28 20.86 9.20
C TRP A 199 15.47 19.99 9.57
N ARG A 200 16.06 19.35 8.56
CA ARG A 200 17.36 18.69 8.64
C ARG A 200 18.30 19.45 7.73
N GLY A 201 19.04 20.41 8.28
CA GLY A 201 19.81 21.33 7.44
C GLY A 201 18.87 22.12 6.53
N THR A 202 19.07 22.01 5.22
CA THR A 202 18.24 22.67 4.20
C THR A 202 17.02 21.86 3.74
N GLU A 203 16.90 20.60 4.16
CA GLU A 203 15.84 19.70 3.71
C GLU A 203 14.67 19.72 4.70
N PRO A 204 13.47 20.16 4.29
CA PRO A 204 12.29 20.10 5.13
C PRO A 204 11.69 18.69 5.11
N ILE A 205 11.29 18.19 6.28
CA ILE A 205 10.53 16.96 6.45
C ILE A 205 9.15 17.30 6.99
N TYR A 206 8.11 16.92 6.24
CA TYR A 206 6.73 17.19 6.62
C TYR A 206 6.21 16.14 7.60
N PHE A 207 6.46 16.36 8.89
CA PHE A 207 5.93 15.55 9.99
C PHE A 207 4.41 15.46 10.02
N GLY A 208 3.68 16.41 9.41
CA GLY A 208 2.23 16.33 9.24
C GLY A 208 1.74 15.06 8.52
N ALA A 209 2.58 14.45 7.69
CA ALA A 209 2.25 13.19 7.04
C ALA A 209 2.79 11.97 7.79
N PHE A 210 3.76 12.13 8.71
CA PHE A 210 4.43 11.03 9.40
C PHE A 210 3.98 10.84 10.85
N ILE A 211 3.46 11.88 11.50
CA ILE A 211 3.09 11.87 12.92
C ILE A 211 1.57 12.00 13.05
N GLY A 212 0.98 11.01 13.70
CA GLY A 212 -0.45 10.99 13.98
C GLY A 212 -0.76 11.51 15.38
N GLY A 213 -1.64 12.52 15.47
CA GLY A 213 -2.18 13.05 16.72
C GLY A 213 -1.11 13.52 17.71
N PRO A 214 -0.26 14.50 17.34
CA PRO A 214 0.72 15.06 18.25
C PRO A 214 0.06 15.92 19.35
N HIS A 215 0.74 16.04 20.50
CA HIS A 215 0.44 17.07 21.50
C HIS A 215 1.46 18.19 21.36
N LEU A 216 1.00 19.41 21.07
CA LEU A 216 1.86 20.57 20.97
C LEU A 216 2.06 21.18 22.36
N VAL A 217 3.32 21.49 22.69
CA VAL A 217 3.70 22.08 23.98
C VAL A 217 3.69 23.60 23.92
N ASP A 218 3.88 24.17 22.73
CA ASP A 218 3.98 25.61 22.51
C ASP A 218 3.40 26.05 21.15
N GLU A 219 3.39 27.37 20.93
CA GLU A 219 2.97 27.99 19.66
C GLU A 219 4.01 27.81 18.54
N ASP A 220 5.26 27.52 18.89
CA ASP A 220 6.36 27.26 17.95
C ASP A 220 6.26 25.88 17.28
N GLY A 221 5.37 25.02 17.79
CA GLY A 221 5.05 23.71 17.22
C GLY A 221 5.92 22.57 17.76
N HIS A 222 6.60 22.74 18.89
CA HIS A 222 7.26 21.62 19.56
C HIS A 222 6.22 20.64 20.11
N PHE A 223 6.54 19.35 20.09
CA PHE A 223 5.63 18.30 20.52
C PHE A 223 6.34 17.23 21.35
N ASP A 224 5.67 16.77 22.40
CA ASP A 224 6.20 15.79 23.36
C ASP A 224 5.45 14.45 23.34
N TYR A 225 4.33 14.38 22.63
CA TYR A 225 3.53 13.17 22.44
C TYR A 225 3.19 12.94 20.98
N ALA A 226 3.19 11.68 20.56
CA ALA A 226 2.61 11.22 19.30
C ALA A 226 1.79 9.95 19.52
N ARG A 227 0.59 9.89 18.94
CA ARG A 227 -0.29 8.72 19.01
C ARG A 227 0.15 7.60 18.07
N ALA A 228 0.65 7.98 16.90
CA ALA A 228 1.10 7.04 15.87
C ALA A 228 2.26 7.64 15.06
N ILE A 229 3.10 6.77 14.51
CA ILE A 229 4.17 7.14 13.59
C ILE A 229 3.97 6.30 12.32
N ARG A 230 3.99 6.96 11.16
CA ARG A 230 3.87 6.31 9.85
C ARG A 230 5.25 6.03 9.28
N LEU A 231 5.46 4.82 8.79
CA LEU A 231 6.57 4.45 7.91
C LEU A 231 6.06 4.37 6.48
N THR A 232 6.86 4.80 5.52
CA THR A 232 6.49 4.80 4.10
C THR A 232 7.58 4.09 3.31
N PHE A 233 7.19 3.13 2.47
CA PHE A 233 8.06 2.39 1.56
C PHE A 233 7.52 2.53 0.14
N ASN A 234 8.33 3.11 -0.75
CA ASN A 234 7.93 3.38 -2.13
C ASN A 234 8.69 2.44 -3.06
N THR A 235 7.99 1.51 -3.70
CA THR A 235 8.56 0.53 -4.63
C THR A 235 8.20 0.87 -6.07
N ARG A 236 9.12 0.64 -7.00
CA ARG A 236 8.93 0.76 -8.44
C ARG A 236 7.83 -0.19 -8.92
N GLU A 237 7.17 0.13 -10.02
CA GLU A 237 6.12 -0.72 -10.59
C GLU A 237 6.39 -1.03 -12.06
N GLU A 238 6.77 -0.02 -12.88
CA GLU A 238 6.92 -0.18 -14.33
C GLU A 238 8.10 -1.08 -14.71
N ASN A 239 9.26 -0.85 -14.09
CA ASN A 239 10.51 -1.49 -14.50
C ASN A 239 10.76 -2.87 -13.88
N VAL A 240 9.93 -3.28 -12.92
CA VAL A 240 10.14 -4.50 -12.10
C VAL A 240 8.97 -5.48 -12.13
N GLY A 241 7.91 -5.16 -12.89
CA GLY A 241 6.74 -6.03 -13.06
C GLY A 241 6.09 -6.41 -11.73
N ASN A 242 5.64 -7.66 -11.61
CA ASN A 242 4.92 -8.15 -10.43
C ASN A 242 5.81 -8.38 -9.19
N VAL A 243 7.13 -8.15 -9.29
CA VAL A 243 8.06 -8.40 -8.17
C VAL A 243 7.75 -7.51 -6.98
N SER A 244 7.52 -6.21 -7.23
CA SER A 244 7.16 -5.27 -6.18
C SER A 244 5.89 -5.71 -5.47
N HIS A 245 4.84 -6.08 -6.22
CA HIS A 245 3.60 -6.57 -5.63
C HIS A 245 3.80 -7.84 -4.77
N ILE A 246 4.67 -8.78 -5.19
CA ILE A 246 5.03 -9.95 -4.37
C ILE A 246 5.72 -9.53 -3.07
N TRP A 247 6.69 -8.61 -3.14
CA TRP A 247 7.38 -8.07 -1.97
C TRP A 247 6.41 -7.35 -1.02
N ARG A 248 5.52 -6.51 -1.55
CA ARG A 248 4.48 -5.81 -0.77
C ARG A 248 3.58 -6.79 -0.02
N ARG A 249 3.18 -7.89 -0.66
CA ARG A 249 2.40 -8.95 -0.04
C ARG A 249 3.18 -9.67 1.07
N GLU A 250 4.49 -9.83 0.92
CA GLU A 250 5.35 -10.41 1.95
C GLU A 250 5.47 -9.50 3.18
N VAL A 251 5.63 -8.20 2.97
CA VAL A 251 5.58 -7.18 4.05
C VAL A 251 4.26 -7.26 4.79
N ALA A 252 3.13 -7.30 4.06
CA ALA A 252 1.82 -7.43 4.68
C ALA A 252 1.68 -8.74 5.49
N ARG A 253 2.18 -9.87 4.95
CA ARG A 253 2.19 -11.16 5.66
C ARG A 253 3.00 -11.06 6.95
N TYR A 254 4.23 -10.55 6.89
CA TYR A 254 5.11 -10.35 8.03
C TYR A 254 4.44 -9.51 9.13
N LEU A 255 3.81 -8.38 8.76
CA LEU A 255 3.14 -7.49 9.72
C LEU A 255 1.87 -8.09 10.32
N SER A 256 1.21 -8.99 9.60
CA SER A 256 -0.04 -9.65 10.02
C SER A 256 0.14 -10.97 10.77
N ASP A 257 1.39 -11.43 10.94
CA ASP A 257 1.69 -12.69 11.62
C ASP A 257 1.28 -12.62 13.10
N LYS A 258 0.34 -13.49 13.48
CA LYS A 258 -0.19 -13.58 14.85
C LYS A 258 0.62 -14.54 15.73
N GLU A 259 1.30 -15.51 15.12
CA GLU A 259 2.10 -16.51 15.85
C GLU A 259 3.45 -15.92 16.23
N ASN A 260 4.07 -15.19 15.30
CA ASN A 260 5.36 -14.52 15.49
C ASN A 260 5.25 -13.03 15.15
N PRO A 261 4.58 -12.21 16.00
CA PRO A 261 4.39 -10.80 15.72
C PRO A 261 5.74 -10.07 15.60
N PRO A 262 5.92 -9.18 14.61
CA PRO A 262 7.16 -8.43 14.41
C PRO A 262 7.64 -7.65 15.63
N SER A 263 6.71 -7.11 16.42
CA SER A 263 7.02 -6.33 17.62
C SER A 263 7.10 -7.22 18.85
N GLY A 264 8.28 -7.22 19.50
CA GLY A 264 8.47 -7.93 20.77
C GLY A 264 7.68 -7.33 21.94
N ILE A 265 7.22 -6.07 21.80
CA ILE A 265 6.38 -5.41 22.82
C ILE A 265 4.99 -6.00 22.86
N VAL A 266 4.43 -6.39 21.70
CA VAL A 266 3.06 -6.91 21.62
C VAL A 266 2.95 -8.27 22.30
N GLY A 267 3.94 -9.16 22.12
CA GLY A 267 3.96 -10.48 22.75
C GLY A 267 4.25 -10.48 24.26
N ALA A 268 4.82 -9.39 24.81
CA ALA A 268 5.15 -9.29 26.23
C ALA A 268 3.94 -8.96 27.10
N PHE A 269 2.91 -8.29 26.56
CA PHE A 269 1.72 -7.87 27.31
C PHE A 269 0.68 -8.98 27.49
N ASP A 270 0.67 -10.01 26.62
CA ASP A 270 -0.27 -11.14 26.74
C ASP A 270 0.27 -12.25 27.66
N ARG A 271 1.47 -12.09 28.25
CA ARG A 271 2.09 -13.03 29.21
C ARG A 271 2.19 -12.49 30.65
N MET A 272 1.53 -11.38 30.94
CA MET A 272 1.31 -10.85 32.30
C MET A 272 -0.18 -10.90 32.62
#